data_AF-A0A317IHC8-F1
#
_entry.id   AF-A0A317IHC8-F1
#
_cell.length_a   1.000
_cell.length_b   1.000
_cell.length_c   1.000
_cell.angle_alpha   90.00
_cell.angle_beta   90.00
_cell.angle_gamma   90.00
#
_symmetry.space_group_name_H-M   'P 1'
#
loop_
_entity.id
_entity.type
_entity.pdbx_description
1 polymer ?
#
loop_
_entity_poly.entity_id
_entity_poly.type
_entity_poly.pdbx_seq_one_letter_code
_entity_poly.pdbx_strand_id
1 'polypeptide(L)'
;MKTLLLTIVGVLTLSAEAQQKDYPIHTVPFTQVKLTDNFWLPRIETNRTVTIPASFERCKNTGRMKNFEMAAKHSGKFCTTYPFDDTDIYKTIEGASFSLAVHPDKALEAYLDSLIAMIKNAQEPDGYLYTARTIDPA
;
A
#
# COMPACT_ATOMS: atom_id res chain seq x y z
N MET A 1 30.11 -43.96 40.36
CA MET A 1 28.78 -43.73 40.96
C MET A 1 28.16 -42.48 40.36
N LYS A 2 26.97 -42.66 39.78
CA LYS A 2 25.89 -41.68 39.53
C LYS A 2 26.16 -40.54 38.53
N THR A 3 26.03 -40.85 37.23
CA THR A 3 24.92 -40.50 36.31
C THR A 3 24.91 -39.04 35.84
N LEU A 4 25.52 -38.83 34.67
CA LEU A 4 25.35 -37.67 33.81
C LEU A 4 23.97 -37.79 33.12
N LEU A 5 22.97 -37.01 33.53
CA LEU A 5 21.72 -36.91 32.75
C LEU A 5 21.95 -35.95 31.58
N LEU A 6 22.19 -36.52 30.40
CA LEU A 6 21.92 -35.83 29.13
C LEU A 6 20.41 -35.76 28.95
N THR A 7 19.81 -34.61 29.26
CA THR A 7 18.43 -34.33 28.85
C THR A 7 18.46 -33.94 27.38
N ILE A 8 18.19 -34.89 26.50
CA ILE A 8 17.88 -34.65 25.10
C ILE A 8 16.56 -33.87 25.08
N VAL A 9 16.65 -32.54 24.96
CA VAL A 9 15.49 -31.72 24.58
C VAL A 9 15.28 -32.00 23.10
N GLY A 10 14.45 -33.01 22.82
CA GLY A 10 13.89 -33.20 21.49
C GLY A 10 13.08 -31.96 21.16
N VAL A 11 13.66 -31.08 20.34
CA VAL A 11 12.91 -30.02 19.66
C VAL A 11 11.93 -30.73 18.75
N LEU A 12 10.73 -30.99 19.26
CA LEU A 12 9.56 -31.26 18.45
C LEU A 12 9.38 -30.02 17.57
N THR A 13 9.88 -30.11 16.35
CA THR A 13 9.46 -29.24 15.25
C THR A 13 7.97 -29.51 15.06
N LEU A 14 7.15 -28.81 15.84
CA LEU A 14 5.78 -28.52 15.47
C LEU A 14 5.88 -27.69 14.20
N SER A 15 5.94 -28.37 13.06
CA SER A 15 5.59 -27.78 11.78
C SER A 15 4.18 -27.25 11.98
N ALA A 16 4.08 -25.94 12.17
CA ALA A 16 2.83 -25.24 12.09
C ALA A 16 2.35 -25.41 10.65
N GLU A 17 1.59 -26.48 10.38
CA GLU A 17 0.70 -26.57 9.23
C GLU A 17 -0.45 -25.57 9.42
N ALA A 18 -0.09 -24.29 9.59
CA ALA A 18 -1.04 -23.21 9.58
C ALA A 18 -1.39 -22.94 8.11
N GLN A 19 -2.60 -23.38 7.74
CA GLN A 19 -3.32 -23.10 6.49
C GLN A 19 -2.80 -23.79 5.21
N GLN A 20 -3.04 -25.10 5.07
CA GLN A 20 -2.82 -25.85 3.81
C GLN A 20 -3.99 -25.75 2.81
N LYS A 21 -5.17 -25.26 3.22
CA LYS A 21 -6.36 -25.27 2.36
C LYS A 21 -6.50 -23.95 1.60
N ASP A 22 -5.88 -23.88 0.43
CA ASP A 22 -6.07 -22.81 -0.54
C ASP A 22 -7.35 -23.03 -1.38
N TYR A 23 -7.74 -22.03 -2.18
CA TYR A 23 -8.85 -22.14 -3.11
C TYR A 23 -8.61 -23.26 -4.13
N PRO A 24 -9.62 -24.08 -4.48
CA PRO A 24 -9.48 -25.18 -5.45
C PRO A 24 -9.31 -24.71 -6.90
N ILE A 25 -9.46 -23.40 -7.15
CA ILE A 25 -9.25 -22.76 -8.45
C ILE A 25 -8.26 -21.61 -8.22
N HIS A 26 -7.20 -21.59 -9.01
CA HIS A 26 -6.20 -20.52 -8.98
C HIS A 26 -6.51 -19.47 -10.04
N THR A 27 -6.28 -18.21 -9.70
CA THR A 27 -6.37 -17.11 -10.65
C THR A 27 -5.18 -17.13 -11.61
N VAL A 28 -5.41 -16.70 -12.85
CA VAL A 28 -4.31 -16.32 -13.74
C VAL A 28 -3.91 -14.89 -13.39
N PRO A 29 -2.66 -14.63 -12.95
CA PRO A 29 -2.24 -13.27 -12.63
C PRO A 29 -2.38 -12.35 -13.84
N PHE A 30 -2.81 -11.10 -13.61
CA PHE A 30 -2.99 -10.14 -14.70
C PHE A 30 -1.68 -9.86 -15.48
N THR A 31 -0.51 -10.02 -14.84
CA THR A 31 0.81 -9.91 -15.48
C THR A 31 1.08 -11.00 -16.52
N GLN A 32 0.31 -12.09 -16.51
CA GLN A 32 0.38 -13.18 -17.50
C GLN A 32 -0.66 -13.01 -18.63
N VAL A 33 -1.49 -11.96 -18.59
CA VAL A 33 -2.56 -11.73 -19.56
C VAL A 33 -2.29 -10.43 -20.31
N LYS A 34 -2.12 -10.53 -21.64
CA LYS A 34 -1.98 -9.35 -22.50
C LYS A 34 -3.30 -9.08 -23.22
N LEU A 35 -3.92 -7.94 -22.92
CA LEU A 35 -5.12 -7.48 -23.61
C LEU A 35 -4.72 -6.77 -24.90
N THR A 36 -5.34 -7.15 -26.01
CA THR A 36 -5.03 -6.64 -27.36
C THR A 36 -6.30 -6.28 -28.15
N ASP A 37 -7.44 -6.20 -27.47
CA ASP A 37 -8.74 -5.97 -28.07
C ASP A 37 -9.03 -4.46 -28.23
N ASN A 38 -10.16 -4.12 -28.84
CA ASN A 38 -10.58 -2.73 -29.04
C ASN A 38 -11.50 -2.20 -27.94
N PHE A 39 -11.88 -3.03 -26.95
CA PHE A 39 -12.79 -2.62 -25.88
C PHE A 39 -12.05 -2.38 -24.56
N TRP A 40 -11.22 -3.32 -24.10
CA TRP A 40 -10.55 -3.22 -22.80
C TRP A 40 -9.21 -2.51 -22.87
N LEU A 41 -8.38 -2.79 -23.88
CA LEU A 41 -7.08 -2.13 -24.01
C LEU A 41 -7.19 -0.59 -23.96
N PRO A 42 -8.11 0.09 -24.69
CA PRO A 42 -8.23 1.54 -24.60
C PRO A 42 -8.61 2.07 -23.20
N ARG A 43 -9.37 1.29 -22.41
CA ARG A 43 -9.76 1.68 -21.04
C ARG A 43 -8.58 1.60 -20.09
N ILE A 44 -7.75 0.57 -20.22
CA ILE A 44 -6.54 0.41 -19.41
C ILE A 44 -5.52 1.51 -19.75
N GLU A 45 -5.36 1.83 -21.04
CA GLU A 45 -4.50 2.94 -21.46
C GLU A 45 -5.02 4.29 -20.95
N THR A 46 -6.34 4.52 -20.98
CA THR A 46 -6.95 5.72 -20.39
C THR A 46 -6.70 5.77 -18.88
N ASN A 47 -6.83 4.64 -18.19
CA ASN A 47 -6.56 4.58 -16.76
C ASN A 47 -5.10 4.95 -16.44
N ARG A 48 -4.15 4.40 -17.20
CA ARG A 48 -2.70 4.67 -17.05
C ARG A 48 -2.34 6.12 -17.36
N THR A 49 -2.83 6.65 -18.48
CA THR A 49 -2.34 7.93 -19.03
C THR A 49 -3.17 9.14 -18.59
N VAL A 50 -4.40 8.92 -18.12
CA VAL A 50 -5.31 10.01 -17.72
C VAL A 50 -5.77 9.84 -16.28
N THR A 51 -6.40 8.71 -15.93
CA THR A 51 -7.06 8.56 -14.63
C THR A 51 -6.08 8.55 -13.46
N ILE A 52 -4.99 7.77 -13.52
CA ILE A 52 -3.99 7.71 -12.45
C ILE A 52 -3.33 9.10 -12.22
N PRO A 53 -2.81 9.80 -13.24
CA PRO A 53 -2.28 11.15 -13.07
C PRO A 53 -3.31 12.13 -12.49
N ALA A 54 -4.53 12.14 -13.02
CA ALA A 54 -5.59 13.03 -12.55
C ALA A 54 -6.00 12.75 -11.10
N SER A 55 -6.01 11.48 -10.68
CA SER A 55 -6.30 11.10 -9.29
C SER A 55 -5.22 11.62 -8.33
N PHE A 56 -3.94 11.52 -8.69
CA PHE A 56 -2.86 12.09 -7.88
C PHE A 56 -2.92 13.61 -7.83
N GLU A 57 -3.17 14.27 -8.96
CA GLU A 57 -3.36 15.72 -9.02
C GLU A 57 -4.52 16.16 -8.12
N ARG A 58 -5.64 15.44 -8.15
CA ARG A 58 -6.77 15.73 -7.28
C ARG A 58 -6.42 15.53 -5.81
N CYS A 59 -5.70 14.46 -5.46
CA CYS A 59 -5.22 14.24 -4.09
C CYS A 59 -4.33 15.40 -3.59
N LYS A 60 -3.45 15.91 -4.45
CA LYS A 60 -2.61 17.08 -4.17
C LYS A 60 -3.46 18.35 -3.97
N ASN A 61 -4.33 18.66 -4.93
CA ASN A 61 -5.06 19.92 -4.98
C ASN A 61 -6.19 20.01 -3.95
N THR A 62 -6.67 18.89 -3.44
CA THR A 62 -7.78 18.84 -2.46
C THR A 62 -7.31 18.48 -1.05
N GLY A 63 -6.02 18.65 -0.75
CA GLY A 63 -5.49 18.59 0.61
C GLY A 63 -5.16 17.20 1.16
N ARG A 64 -5.36 16.11 0.40
CA ARG A 64 -5.07 14.75 0.90
C ARG A 64 -3.59 14.59 1.22
N MET A 65 -2.70 15.03 0.32
CA MET A 65 -1.26 15.00 0.59
C MET A 65 -0.88 15.93 1.75
N LYS A 66 -1.61 17.04 1.90
CA LYS A 66 -1.36 18.00 2.98
C LYS A 66 -1.66 17.41 4.36
N ASN A 67 -2.65 16.53 4.48
CA ASN A 67 -2.93 15.83 5.73
C ASN A 67 -1.70 15.06 6.24
N PHE A 68 -1.01 14.31 5.36
CA PHE A 68 0.21 13.60 5.73
C PHE A 68 1.34 14.55 6.13
N GLU A 69 1.52 15.67 5.42
CA GLU A 69 2.50 16.69 5.81
C GLU A 69 2.23 17.31 7.18
N MET A 70 0.95 17.51 7.54
CA MET A 70 0.56 18.03 8.86
C MET A 70 0.74 16.96 9.93
N ALA A 71 0.36 15.71 9.63
CA ALA A 71 0.49 14.58 10.55
C ALA A 71 1.96 14.31 10.90
N ALA A 72 2.86 14.32 9.91
CA ALA A 72 4.30 14.18 10.13
C ALA A 72 4.92 15.26 11.03
N LYS A 73 4.22 16.41 11.18
CA LYS A 73 4.65 17.52 12.02
C LYS A 73 3.92 17.56 13.36
N HIS A 74 2.91 16.71 13.57
CA HIS A 74 1.97 16.78 14.70
C HIS A 74 1.48 18.21 14.94
N SER A 75 1.11 18.91 13.86
CA SER A 75 0.70 20.32 13.94
C SER A 75 -0.22 20.72 12.81
N GLY A 76 -1.09 21.69 13.09
CA GLY A 76 -2.01 22.27 12.11
C GLY A 76 -3.42 21.76 12.29
N LYS A 77 -4.16 21.67 11.19
CA LYS A 77 -5.54 21.18 11.16
C LYS A 77 -5.70 20.16 10.05
N PHE A 78 -6.65 19.26 10.22
CA PHE A 78 -7.08 18.36 9.15
C PHE A 78 -7.50 19.20 7.92
N CYS A 79 -6.91 18.92 6.77
CA CYS A 79 -7.00 19.73 5.55
C CYS A 79 -8.11 19.27 4.60
N THR A 80 -8.88 18.26 4.99
CA THR A 80 -9.96 17.69 4.19
C THR A 80 -11.23 17.50 5.02
N THR A 81 -12.25 16.86 4.43
CA THR A 81 -13.59 16.79 5.05
C THR A 81 -13.81 15.45 5.76
N TYR A 82 -13.35 14.35 5.15
CA TYR A 82 -13.71 13.02 5.61
C TYR A 82 -12.52 12.31 6.25
N PRO A 83 -12.73 11.62 7.39
CA PRO A 83 -11.64 10.92 8.08
C PRO A 83 -10.96 9.84 7.21
N PHE A 84 -11.67 9.28 6.24
CA PHE A 84 -11.15 8.26 5.32
C PHE A 84 -10.46 8.84 4.08
N ASP A 85 -10.27 10.16 3.98
CA ASP A 85 -9.67 10.82 2.80
C ASP A 85 -8.22 10.36 2.54
N ASP A 86 -7.51 9.84 3.55
CA ASP A 86 -6.21 9.19 3.41
C ASP A 86 -6.25 8.04 2.39
N THR A 87 -7.37 7.32 2.33
CA THR A 87 -7.53 6.14 1.47
C THR A 87 -7.45 6.46 -0.01
N ASP A 88 -7.76 7.69 -0.43
CA ASP A 88 -7.68 8.09 -1.84
C ASP A 88 -6.25 8.01 -2.37
N ILE A 89 -5.26 8.37 -1.53
CA ILE A 89 -3.84 8.22 -1.89
C ILE A 89 -3.47 6.74 -1.95
N TYR A 90 -3.90 5.94 -0.96
CA TYR A 90 -3.59 4.51 -0.91
C TYR A 90 -4.11 3.76 -2.15
N LYS A 91 -5.39 3.97 -2.50
CA LYS A 91 -6.04 3.35 -3.67
C LYS A 91 -5.41 3.81 -4.99
N THR A 92 -4.96 5.06 -5.06
CA THR A 92 -4.31 5.57 -6.28
C THR A 92 -2.91 4.97 -6.44
N ILE A 93 -2.15 4.83 -5.35
CA ILE A 93 -0.86 4.09 -5.33
C ILE A 93 -1.07 2.65 -5.76
N GLU A 94 -2.12 1.97 -5.28
CA GLU A 94 -2.47 0.60 -5.68
C GLU A 94 -2.72 0.50 -7.19
N GLY A 95 -3.57 1.37 -7.76
CA GLY A 95 -3.84 1.39 -9.20
C GLY A 95 -2.59 1.68 -10.03
N ALA A 96 -1.75 2.62 -9.58
CA ALA A 96 -0.46 2.92 -10.21
C ALA A 96 0.49 1.72 -10.16
N SER A 97 0.52 1.00 -9.05
CA SER A 97 1.36 -0.20 -8.86
C SER A 97 0.94 -1.33 -9.81
N PHE A 98 -0.36 -1.55 -10.00
CA PHE A 98 -0.83 -2.50 -11.02
C PHE A 98 -0.43 -2.08 -12.43
N SER A 99 -0.51 -0.77 -12.75
CA SER A 99 -0.04 -0.27 -14.04
C SER A 99 1.46 -0.51 -14.23
N LEU A 100 2.29 -0.24 -13.22
CA LEU A 100 3.74 -0.45 -13.28
C LEU A 100 4.13 -1.92 -13.50
N ALA A 101 3.35 -2.85 -12.96
CA ALA A 101 3.61 -4.28 -13.09
C ALA A 101 3.49 -4.80 -14.55
N VAL A 102 2.73 -4.12 -15.40
CA VAL A 102 2.56 -4.49 -16.83
C VAL A 102 3.16 -3.45 -17.79
N HIS A 103 3.35 -2.23 -17.33
CA HIS A 103 3.94 -1.13 -18.09
C HIS A 103 4.89 -0.32 -17.18
N PRO A 104 6.17 -0.71 -17.11
CA PRO A 104 7.16 0.00 -16.31
C PRO A 104 7.28 1.49 -16.70
N ASP A 105 7.38 2.35 -15.70
CA ASP A 105 7.54 3.80 -15.86
C ASP A 105 8.36 4.33 -14.67
N LYS A 106 9.62 4.68 -14.92
CA LYS A 106 10.56 5.12 -13.87
C LYS A 106 10.15 6.44 -13.21
N ALA A 107 9.46 7.32 -13.94
CA ALA A 107 9.03 8.59 -13.38
C ALA A 107 7.86 8.37 -12.41
N LEU A 108 6.92 7.51 -12.79
CA LEU A 108 5.83 7.10 -11.90
C LEU A 108 6.36 6.34 -10.68
N GLU A 109 7.31 5.41 -10.86
CA GLU A 109 7.95 4.68 -9.76
C GLU A 109 8.58 5.64 -8.73
N ALA A 110 9.45 6.56 -9.18
CA ALA A 110 10.06 7.55 -8.30
C ALA A 110 9.02 8.48 -7.63
N TYR A 111 7.92 8.79 -8.32
CA TYR A 111 6.83 9.54 -7.73
C TYR A 111 6.11 8.76 -6.62
N LEU A 112 5.83 7.47 -6.82
CA LEU A 112 5.26 6.62 -5.78
C LEU A 112 6.19 6.52 -4.55
N ASP A 113 7.50 6.37 -4.76
CA ASP A 113 8.48 6.36 -3.66
C ASP A 113 8.42 7.66 -2.84
N SER A 114 8.24 8.81 -3.49
CA SER A 114 8.09 10.09 -2.79
C SER A 114 6.83 10.16 -1.93
N LEU A 115 5.72 9.57 -2.41
CA LEU A 115 4.47 9.49 -1.65
C LEU A 115 4.58 8.50 -0.49
N ILE A 116 5.22 7.35 -0.70
CA ILE A 116 5.47 6.35 0.34
C ILE A 116 6.33 6.94 1.45
N ALA A 117 7.38 7.70 1.10
CA ALA A 117 8.19 8.41 2.08
C ALA A 117 7.38 9.43 2.89
N MET A 118 6.49 10.19 2.24
CA MET A 118 5.58 11.12 2.92
C MET A 118 4.65 10.40 3.90
N ILE A 119 4.03 9.30 3.45
CA ILE A 119 3.12 8.47 4.28
C ILE A 119 3.87 7.90 5.48
N LYS A 120 5.07 7.35 5.27
CA LYS A 120 5.93 6.82 6.33
C LYS A 120 6.24 7.87 7.40
N ASN A 121 6.51 9.12 7.00
CA ASN A 121 6.82 10.19 7.96
C ASN A 121 5.61 10.60 8.81
N ALA A 122 4.40 10.29 8.39
CA ALA A 122 3.16 10.54 9.14
C ALA A 122 2.78 9.37 10.08
N GLN A 123 3.49 8.25 10.02
CA GLN A 123 3.24 7.08 10.86
C GLN A 123 3.85 7.26 12.26
N GLU A 124 3.06 6.99 13.29
CA GLU A 124 3.49 7.02 14.69
C GLU A 124 4.42 5.83 15.02
N PRO A 125 5.24 5.90 16.08
CA PRO A 125 6.23 4.87 16.40
C PRO A 125 5.67 3.46 16.65
N ASP A 126 4.41 3.35 17.06
CA ASP A 126 3.72 2.07 17.29
C ASP A 126 3.06 1.49 16.01
N GLY A 127 3.18 2.20 14.89
CA GLY A 127 2.61 1.84 13.60
C GLY A 127 1.27 2.50 13.30
N TYR A 128 0.68 3.27 14.23
CA TYR A 128 -0.57 3.97 13.97
C TYR A 128 -0.40 5.00 12.83
N LEU A 129 -1.33 4.97 11.86
CA LEU A 129 -1.28 5.82 10.68
C LEU A 129 -2.71 6.22 10.30
N TYR A 130 -3.12 7.40 10.76
CA TYR A 130 -4.42 7.98 10.48
C TYR A 130 -4.39 9.48 10.74
N THR A 131 -4.28 10.25 9.65
CA THR A 131 -3.88 11.66 9.73
C THR A 131 -4.89 12.51 10.50
N ALA A 132 -6.19 12.18 10.43
CA ALA A 132 -7.23 12.92 11.12
C ALA A 132 -7.11 12.89 12.65
N ARG A 133 -6.41 11.90 13.23
CA ARG A 133 -5.99 11.92 14.64
C ARG A 133 -4.58 12.48 14.80
N THR A 134 -3.62 11.94 14.04
CA THR A 134 -2.18 12.19 14.26
C THR A 134 -1.79 13.67 14.10
N ILE A 135 -2.53 14.47 13.33
CA ILE A 135 -2.28 15.92 13.19
C ILE A 135 -2.42 16.67 14.51
N ASP A 136 -3.45 16.37 15.29
CA ASP A 136 -3.79 17.04 16.54
C ASP A 136 -4.28 16.00 17.56
N PRO A 137 -3.34 15.24 18.17
CA PRO A 137 -3.65 14.19 19.12
C PRO A 137 -3.99 14.83 20.47
N ALA A 138 -5.22 15.33 20.60
CA ALA A 138 -5.78 15.87 21.84
C ALA A 138 -6.99 15.04 22.32
#